data_AF-A0A8J3VCW8-F1
#
_entry.id   AF-A0A8J3VCW8-F1
#
_cell.length_a   1.000
_cell.length_b   1.000
_cell.length_c   1.000
_cell.angle_alpha   90.00
_cell.angle_beta   90.00
_cell.angle_gamma   90.00
#
_symmetry.space_group_name_H-M   'P 1'
#
loop_
_entity.id
_entity.type
_entity.pdbx_description
1 polymer ?
#
loop_
_entity_poly.entity_id
_entity_poly.type
_entity_poly.pdbx_seq_one_letter_code
_entity_poly.pdbx_strand_id
1 'polypeptide(L)'
;MRRAGDLLLAIAICLLDVFFFSTAGSNLAELGAGDFAPVWLVGYAALGAAALIWRRRSPVAVYAIVWVHAVVGAALVHGYQPVLGMLVALYTVGAHRDRRLSWLIAPTVVPFSIIAVNEALYSETEAKALTFIGLVAFYTLFISGVWALGYWTALSRRRLAESQRMREVEAQLAVAQERARLSRELHDIVAHSVTVMVLQSAGAQRILRTDPQRAIDALTQVEATGRQAMSELRRMLALQGPDGEAQAHPGLDDLGDLVDGVRRTGVPVEMVVEGEPKPVDPSVGLAAYRAVQEALTNAAKHAGVGAATTVRLMWTDDLVVRVTNAIPLQAPSTSRALSTGHGLLGLRERVAVVGGRLEAGHRDEGGYQVTVSLPVVAR
;
A
#
# COMPACT_ATOMS: atom_id res chain seq x y z
N MET A 1 -21.27 13.04 1.24
CA MET A 1 -21.52 12.17 2.41
C MET A 1 -21.52 12.90 3.76
N ARG A 2 -20.48 13.68 4.13
CA ARG A 2 -20.38 14.27 5.49
C ARG A 2 -21.49 15.26 5.88
N ARG A 3 -21.99 16.09 4.95
CA ARG A 3 -23.12 17.02 5.19
C ARG A 3 -24.47 16.31 5.41
N ALA A 4 -24.67 15.15 4.77
CA ALA A 4 -25.90 14.37 4.94
C ALA A 4 -26.00 13.78 6.36
N GLY A 5 -24.88 13.31 6.92
CA GLY A 5 -24.85 12.83 8.31
C GLY A 5 -25.09 13.94 9.34
N ASP A 6 -24.60 15.15 9.10
CA ASP A 6 -24.83 16.28 10.02
C ASP A 6 -26.28 16.81 9.92
N LEU A 7 -26.90 16.76 8.74
CA LEU A 7 -28.31 17.05 8.53
C LEU A 7 -29.23 16.02 9.22
N LEU A 8 -28.94 14.72 9.04
CA LEU A 8 -29.69 13.66 9.72
C LEU A 8 -29.60 13.78 11.24
N LEU A 9 -28.43 14.13 11.77
CA LEU A 9 -28.29 14.39 13.20
C LEU A 9 -29.13 15.59 13.64
N ALA A 10 -29.10 16.70 12.88
CA ALA A 10 -29.89 17.89 13.22
C ALA A 10 -31.40 17.57 13.24
N ILE A 11 -31.89 16.81 12.25
CA ILE A 11 -33.29 16.37 12.20
C ILE A 11 -33.61 15.47 13.40
N ALA A 12 -32.76 14.47 13.68
CA ALA A 12 -32.96 13.56 14.81
C ALA A 12 -32.99 14.30 16.16
N ILE A 13 -32.07 15.25 16.37
CA ILE A 13 -32.03 16.09 17.57
C ILE A 13 -33.28 16.95 17.68
N CYS A 14 -33.72 17.59 16.59
CA CYS A 14 -34.93 18.38 16.58
C CYS A 14 -36.14 17.54 17.01
N LEU A 15 -36.30 16.35 16.44
CA LEU A 15 -37.41 15.45 16.76
C LEU A 15 -37.36 14.98 18.21
N LEU A 16 -36.17 14.60 18.71
CA LEU A 16 -36.00 14.13 20.09
C LEU A 16 -36.19 15.25 21.12
N ASP A 17 -35.69 16.47 20.86
CA ASP A 17 -35.92 17.62 21.74
C ASP A 17 -37.40 18.02 21.77
N VAL A 18 -38.09 17.99 20.64
CA VAL A 18 -39.55 18.23 20.61
C VAL A 18 -40.31 17.13 21.34
N PHE A 19 -39.92 15.86 21.18
CA PHE A 19 -40.65 14.74 21.79
C PHE A 19 -40.45 14.65 23.31
N PHE A 20 -39.21 14.74 23.79
CA PHE A 20 -38.87 14.52 25.21
C PHE A 20 -38.80 15.80 26.05
N PHE A 21 -38.49 16.93 25.43
CA PHE A 21 -38.20 18.18 26.12
C PHE A 21 -39.12 19.32 25.69
N SER A 22 -40.35 18.98 25.25
CA SER A 22 -41.39 19.96 25.00
C SER A 22 -42.78 19.54 25.45
N THR A 23 -43.61 20.53 25.78
CA THR A 23 -45.04 20.35 26.06
C THR A 23 -45.83 20.02 24.79
N ALA A 24 -45.28 20.22 23.60
CA ALA A 24 -45.90 19.74 22.37
C ALA A 24 -45.95 18.21 22.34
N GLY A 25 -44.97 17.51 22.93
CA GLY A 25 -44.96 16.06 23.04
C GLY A 25 -46.11 15.50 23.87
N SER A 26 -46.43 16.13 25.01
CA SER A 26 -47.57 15.77 25.85
C SER A 26 -48.92 16.21 25.27
N ASN A 27 -48.97 17.40 24.65
CA ASN A 27 -50.22 17.96 24.11
C ASN A 27 -50.62 17.34 22.76
N LEU A 28 -49.69 16.72 22.02
CA LEU A 28 -50.00 15.99 20.77
C LEU A 28 -51.05 14.89 20.96
N ALA A 29 -51.21 14.35 22.17
CA ALA A 29 -52.23 13.37 22.52
C ALA A 29 -53.63 13.96 22.73
N GLU A 30 -53.77 15.27 22.90
CA GLU A 30 -55.02 15.95 23.31
C GLU A 30 -55.54 16.99 22.28
N LEU A 31 -54.91 17.12 21.10
CA LEU A 31 -55.18 18.23 20.17
C LEU A 31 -56.57 18.21 19.51
N GLY A 32 -57.30 19.33 19.69
CA GLY A 32 -58.41 19.76 18.83
C GLY A 32 -57.93 20.61 17.64
N ALA A 33 -58.72 20.63 16.56
CA ALA A 33 -58.41 21.31 15.29
C ALA A 33 -58.49 22.85 15.41
N GLY A 34 -57.47 23.49 15.97
CA GLY A 34 -57.40 24.95 16.08
C GLY A 34 -56.17 25.52 16.81
N ASP A 35 -55.38 24.68 17.48
CA ASP A 35 -54.23 25.13 18.25
C ASP A 35 -52.97 25.27 17.37
N PHE A 36 -52.52 26.50 17.12
CA PHE A 36 -51.29 26.79 16.36
C PHE A 36 -50.01 26.73 17.21
N ALA A 37 -50.13 26.60 18.54
CA ALA A 37 -49.02 26.53 19.47
C ALA A 37 -47.96 25.43 19.15
N PRO A 38 -48.34 24.21 18.71
CA PRO A 38 -47.37 23.16 18.39
C PRO A 38 -46.52 23.50 17.15
N VAL A 39 -47.09 24.19 16.16
CA VAL A 39 -46.41 24.50 14.89
C VAL A 39 -45.28 25.51 15.11
N TRP A 40 -45.54 26.57 15.88
CA TRP A 40 -44.53 27.57 16.20
C TRP A 40 -43.39 27.00 17.05
N LEU A 41 -43.69 26.10 17.99
CA LEU A 41 -42.69 25.41 18.82
C LEU A 41 -41.77 24.53 17.97
N VAL A 42 -42.34 23.73 17.06
CA VAL A 42 -41.56 22.91 16.12
C VAL A 42 -40.69 23.79 15.21
N GLY A 43 -41.22 24.91 14.72
CA GLY A 43 -40.44 25.88 13.93
C GLY A 43 -39.25 26.46 14.70
N TYR A 44 -39.45 26.80 15.98
CA TYR A 44 -38.39 27.27 16.87
C TYR A 44 -37.33 26.18 17.09
N ALA A 45 -37.73 24.95 17.41
CA ALA A 45 -36.82 23.81 17.59
C ALA A 45 -35.99 23.54 16.32
N ALA A 46 -36.64 23.59 15.15
CA ALA A 46 -35.97 23.41 13.86
C ALA A 46 -34.91 24.49 13.58
N LEU A 47 -35.18 25.74 13.97
CA LEU A 47 -34.23 26.85 13.83
C LEU A 47 -32.95 26.61 14.66
N GLY A 48 -33.10 26.16 15.90
CA GLY A 48 -31.96 25.83 16.77
C GLY A 48 -31.16 24.63 16.23
N ALA A 49 -31.86 23.57 15.82
CA ALA A 49 -31.24 22.36 15.28
C ALA A 49 -30.51 22.62 13.95
N ALA A 50 -31.00 23.53 13.11
CA ALA A 50 -30.37 23.88 11.84
C ALA A 50 -28.92 24.36 12.02
N ALA A 51 -28.60 25.07 13.11
CA ALA A 51 -27.24 25.51 13.42
C ALA A 51 -26.24 24.32 13.51
N LEU A 52 -26.70 23.14 13.92
CA LEU A 52 -25.87 21.94 14.08
C LEU A 52 -25.35 21.36 12.76
N ILE A 53 -25.91 21.77 11.63
CA ILE A 53 -25.42 21.42 10.29
C ILE A 53 -23.98 21.94 10.10
N TRP A 54 -23.64 23.08 10.71
CA TRP A 54 -22.31 23.70 10.62
C TRP A 54 -21.39 23.38 11.79
N ARG A 55 -21.79 22.48 12.72
CA ARG A 55 -21.07 22.23 13.98
C ARG A 55 -19.61 21.83 13.80
N ARG A 56 -19.28 21.12 12.72
CA ARG A 56 -17.90 20.70 12.43
C ARG A 56 -17.03 21.81 11.81
N ARG A 57 -17.64 22.76 11.10
CA ARG A 57 -16.93 23.86 10.43
C ARG A 57 -16.66 25.00 11.39
N SER A 58 -17.66 25.35 12.20
CA SER A 58 -17.61 26.49 13.13
C SER A 58 -18.17 26.11 14.52
N PRO A 59 -17.54 25.17 15.25
CA PRO A 59 -18.08 24.63 16.50
C PRO A 59 -18.37 25.69 17.57
N VAL A 60 -17.51 26.70 17.70
CA VAL A 60 -17.69 27.78 18.69
C VAL A 60 -18.86 28.70 18.31
N ALA A 61 -18.99 29.07 17.04
CA ALA A 61 -20.11 29.90 16.58
C ALA A 61 -21.44 29.15 16.72
N VAL A 62 -21.46 27.86 16.38
CA VAL A 62 -22.63 27.00 16.52
C VAL A 62 -23.00 26.83 17.99
N TYR A 63 -22.02 26.61 18.88
CA TYR A 63 -22.25 26.62 20.32
C TYR A 63 -22.87 27.94 20.79
N ALA A 64 -22.35 29.10 20.37
CA ALA A 64 -22.90 30.39 20.74
C ALA A 64 -24.35 30.58 20.25
N ILE A 65 -24.66 30.18 19.01
CA ILE A 65 -26.01 30.24 18.44
C ILE A 65 -26.97 29.35 19.23
N VAL A 66 -26.57 28.10 19.50
CA VAL A 66 -27.39 27.14 20.25
C VAL A 66 -27.54 27.58 21.71
N TRP A 67 -26.51 28.19 22.32
CA TRP A 67 -26.59 28.76 23.66
C TRP A 67 -27.59 29.91 23.72
N VAL A 68 -27.54 30.86 22.78
CA VAL A 68 -28.51 31.97 22.70
C VAL A 68 -29.92 31.41 22.50
N HIS A 69 -30.07 30.44 21.61
CA HIS A 69 -31.34 29.73 21.38
C HIS A 69 -31.86 29.04 22.65
N ALA A 70 -30.99 28.40 23.44
CA ALA A 70 -31.37 27.78 24.71
C ALA A 70 -31.81 28.80 25.76
N VAL A 71 -31.10 29.93 25.88
CA VAL A 71 -31.45 31.01 26.82
C VAL A 71 -32.75 31.69 26.45
N VAL A 72 -32.93 32.03 25.16
CA VAL A 72 -34.17 32.61 24.64
C VAL A 72 -35.34 31.64 24.81
N GLY A 73 -35.12 30.35 24.55
CA GLY A 73 -36.12 29.31 24.73
C GLY A 73 -36.55 29.20 26.20
N ALA A 74 -35.59 29.11 27.11
CA ALA A 74 -35.85 29.02 28.54
C ALA A 74 -36.56 30.26 29.13
N ALA A 75 -36.33 31.44 28.55
CA ALA A 75 -36.90 32.70 29.04
C ALA A 75 -38.24 33.07 28.40
N LEU A 76 -38.43 32.82 27.10
CA LEU A 76 -39.56 33.33 26.32
C LEU A 76 -40.46 32.24 25.71
N VAL A 77 -39.97 31.00 25.58
CA VAL A 77 -40.70 29.89 24.97
C VAL A 77 -41.01 28.84 26.04
N HIS A 78 -42.01 29.14 26.87
CA HIS A 78 -42.44 28.23 27.92
C HIS A 78 -42.87 26.89 27.34
N GLY A 79 -42.32 25.80 27.88
CA GLY A 79 -42.62 24.44 27.44
C GLY A 79 -41.72 23.88 26.34
N TYR A 80 -40.56 24.49 26.04
CA TYR A 80 -39.53 23.87 25.19
C TYR A 80 -38.12 24.05 25.76
N GLN A 81 -37.33 22.99 25.76
CA GLN A 81 -35.94 23.01 26.20
C GLN A 81 -35.02 22.30 25.17
N PRO A 82 -34.11 23.01 24.48
CA PRO A 82 -33.21 22.42 23.47
C PRO A 82 -32.01 21.71 24.11
N VAL A 83 -32.28 20.69 24.94
CA VAL A 83 -31.27 20.00 25.75
C VAL A 83 -30.26 19.27 24.85
N LEU A 84 -30.72 18.42 23.92
CA LEU A 84 -29.85 17.60 23.08
C LEU A 84 -29.06 18.47 22.09
N GLY A 85 -29.68 19.52 21.55
CA GLY A 85 -28.98 20.48 20.71
C GLY A 85 -27.79 21.12 21.41
N MET A 86 -27.98 21.55 22.65
CA MET A 86 -26.93 22.16 23.47
C MET A 86 -25.80 21.17 23.79
N LEU A 87 -26.13 19.93 24.12
CA LEU A 87 -25.15 18.88 24.42
C LEU A 87 -24.31 18.51 23.21
N VAL A 88 -24.92 18.41 22.03
CA VAL A 88 -24.19 18.11 20.80
C VAL A 88 -23.27 19.27 20.41
N ALA A 89 -23.70 20.51 20.61
CA ALA A 89 -22.83 21.66 20.41
C ALA A 89 -21.62 21.63 21.37
N LEU A 90 -21.85 21.37 22.66
CA LEU A 90 -20.81 21.28 23.68
C LEU A 90 -19.83 20.12 23.44
N TYR A 91 -20.34 18.92 23.13
CA TYR A 91 -19.52 17.78 22.71
C TYR A 91 -18.64 18.13 21.52
N THR A 92 -19.21 18.82 20.52
CA THR A 92 -18.48 19.15 19.29
C THR A 92 -17.33 20.12 19.55
N VAL A 93 -17.54 21.11 20.44
CA VAL A 93 -16.46 22.00 20.91
C VAL A 93 -15.37 21.19 21.60
N GLY A 94 -15.73 20.31 22.55
CA GLY A 94 -14.76 19.46 23.25
C GLY A 94 -13.99 18.49 22.33
N ALA A 95 -14.65 17.99 21.28
CA ALA A 95 -14.06 17.01 20.36
C ALA A 95 -13.17 17.63 19.26
N HIS A 96 -13.30 18.93 18.97
CA HIS A 96 -12.61 19.56 17.82
C HIS A 96 -11.75 20.78 18.18
N ARG A 97 -11.82 21.31 19.40
CA ARG A 97 -11.08 22.52 19.79
C ARG A 97 -10.12 22.26 20.95
N ASP A 98 -9.13 23.14 21.05
CA ASP A 98 -8.05 23.02 22.04
C ASP A 98 -8.53 23.21 23.48
N ARG A 99 -7.74 22.69 24.43
CA ARG A 99 -7.97 22.80 25.88
C ARG A 99 -8.14 24.24 26.37
N ARG A 100 -7.65 25.24 25.62
CA ARG A 100 -7.85 26.67 25.92
C ARG A 100 -9.29 27.13 25.77
N LEU A 101 -10.13 26.42 25.02
CA LEU A 101 -11.54 26.74 24.83
C LEU A 101 -12.46 25.90 25.74
N SER A 102 -11.88 25.09 26.64
CA SER A 102 -12.64 24.28 27.60
C SER A 102 -13.41 25.10 28.63
N TRP A 103 -13.09 26.38 28.82
CA TRP A 103 -13.90 27.29 29.66
C TRP A 103 -15.30 27.54 29.09
N LEU A 104 -15.55 27.21 27.81
CA LEU A 104 -16.89 27.29 27.20
C LEU A 104 -17.91 26.33 27.81
N ILE A 105 -17.52 25.44 28.73
CA ILE A 105 -18.49 24.72 29.55
C ILE A 105 -19.24 25.68 30.47
N ALA A 106 -18.56 26.67 31.06
CA ALA A 106 -19.10 27.48 32.14
C ALA A 106 -20.38 28.26 31.75
N PRO A 107 -20.47 28.90 30.56
CA PRO A 107 -21.71 29.55 30.15
C PRO A 107 -22.90 28.59 30.01
N THR A 108 -22.66 27.30 29.75
CA THR A 108 -23.74 26.29 29.58
C THR A 108 -24.58 26.16 30.84
N VAL A 109 -24.06 26.50 32.02
CA VAL A 109 -24.83 26.48 33.27
C VAL A 109 -26.05 27.41 33.20
N VAL A 110 -25.96 28.55 32.48
CA VAL A 110 -27.00 29.58 32.44
C VAL A 110 -28.37 29.07 31.96
N PRO A 111 -28.52 28.51 30.74
CA PRO A 111 -29.83 28.03 30.29
C PRO A 111 -30.40 26.93 31.20
N PHE A 112 -29.56 26.04 31.74
CA PHE A 112 -30.00 24.98 32.65
C PHE A 112 -30.38 25.49 34.05
N SER A 113 -29.73 26.56 34.55
CA SER A 113 -30.15 27.23 35.78
C SER A 113 -31.50 27.92 35.63
N ILE A 114 -31.76 28.56 34.47
CA ILE A 114 -33.09 29.16 34.19
C ILE A 114 -34.16 28.07 34.21
N ILE A 115 -33.89 26.93 33.58
CA ILE A 115 -34.77 25.75 33.60
C ILE A 115 -35.02 25.28 35.03
N ALA A 116 -33.97 25.04 35.81
CA ALA A 116 -34.09 24.56 37.18
C ALA A 116 -34.87 25.52 38.09
N VAL A 117 -34.67 26.85 37.93
CA VAL A 117 -35.43 27.87 38.65
C VAL A 117 -36.90 27.85 38.25
N ASN A 118 -37.19 27.85 36.94
CA ASN A 118 -38.56 27.81 36.44
C ASN A 118 -39.31 26.60 36.98
N GLU A 119 -38.72 25.42 36.89
CA GLU A 119 -39.34 24.16 37.33
C GLU A 119 -39.53 24.12 38.85
N ALA A 120 -38.56 24.63 39.62
CA ALA A 120 -38.70 24.77 41.08
C ALA A 120 -39.82 25.75 41.47
N LEU A 121 -40.03 26.84 40.73
CA LEU A 121 -41.10 27.80 41.00
C LEU A 121 -42.51 27.19 40.87
N TYR A 122 -42.69 26.24 39.94
CA TYR A 122 -43.97 25.55 39.71
C TYR A 122 -44.17 24.30 40.58
N SER A 123 -43.13 23.82 41.26
CA SER A 123 -43.25 22.70 42.21
C SER A 123 -43.92 23.10 43.54
N GLU A 124 -44.50 22.12 44.26
CA GLU A 124 -45.08 22.36 45.59
C GLU A 124 -44.05 22.92 46.59
N THR A 125 -44.49 23.80 47.48
CA THR A 125 -43.63 24.60 48.38
C THR A 125 -42.61 23.77 49.17
N GLU A 126 -42.99 22.57 49.63
CA GLU A 126 -42.12 21.69 50.42
C GLU A 126 -41.04 20.99 49.57
N ALA A 127 -41.28 20.81 48.26
CA ALA A 127 -40.36 20.13 47.34
C ALA A 127 -39.42 21.06 46.57
N LYS A 128 -39.67 22.38 46.55
CA LYS A 128 -38.93 23.36 45.72
C LYS A 128 -37.41 23.26 45.84
N ALA A 129 -36.92 23.21 47.08
CA ALA A 129 -35.48 23.17 47.34
C ALA A 129 -34.85 21.85 46.87
N LEU A 130 -35.52 20.72 47.10
CA LEU A 130 -35.06 19.40 46.67
C LEU A 130 -35.06 19.26 45.14
N THR A 131 -36.12 19.72 44.47
CA THR A 131 -36.23 19.73 43.00
C THR A 131 -35.13 20.59 42.37
N PHE A 132 -34.91 21.80 42.90
CA PHE A 132 -33.86 22.69 42.42
C PHE A 132 -32.46 22.07 42.55
N ILE A 133 -32.12 21.54 43.73
CA ILE A 133 -30.83 20.90 43.98
C ILE A 133 -30.65 19.68 43.07
N GLY A 134 -31.70 18.85 42.93
CA GLY A 134 -31.70 17.67 42.07
C GLY A 134 -31.43 18.00 40.60
N LEU A 135 -32.13 19.00 40.05
CA LEU A 135 -31.96 19.44 38.65
C LEU A 135 -30.57 20.05 38.41
N VAL A 136 -30.10 20.90 39.33
CA VAL A 136 -28.75 21.50 39.22
C VAL A 136 -27.68 20.40 39.26
N ALA A 137 -27.79 19.43 40.17
CA ALA A 137 -26.87 18.31 40.25
C ALA A 137 -26.91 17.44 38.98
N PHE A 138 -28.11 17.12 38.50
CA PHE A 138 -28.32 16.34 37.28
C PHE A 138 -27.68 17.00 36.06
N TYR A 139 -28.01 18.27 35.78
CA TYR A 139 -27.46 18.97 34.61
C TYR A 139 -25.96 19.20 34.75
N THR A 140 -25.44 19.51 35.94
CA THR A 140 -23.99 19.67 36.15
C THR A 140 -23.25 18.38 35.82
N LEU A 141 -23.73 17.24 36.32
CA LEU A 141 -23.15 15.94 36.02
C LEU A 141 -23.23 15.63 34.52
N PHE A 142 -24.37 15.89 33.90
CA PHE A 142 -24.63 15.56 32.50
C PHE A 142 -23.79 16.41 31.53
N ILE A 143 -23.74 17.72 31.73
CA ILE A 143 -22.90 18.67 30.97
C ILE A 143 -21.42 18.29 31.10
N SER A 144 -20.98 18.03 32.33
CA SER A 144 -19.59 17.65 32.61
C SER A 144 -19.22 16.33 31.92
N GLY A 145 -20.12 15.34 31.96
CA GLY A 145 -19.95 14.05 31.30
C GLY A 145 -19.84 14.17 29.78
N VAL A 146 -20.74 14.93 29.14
CA VAL A 146 -20.73 15.13 27.68
C VAL A 146 -19.49 15.90 27.22
N TRP A 147 -19.10 16.94 27.96
CA TRP A 147 -17.86 17.65 27.67
C TRP A 147 -16.63 16.74 27.85
N ALA A 148 -16.58 15.97 28.94
CA ALA A 148 -15.50 15.01 29.18
C ALA A 148 -15.41 14.00 28.04
N LEU A 149 -16.54 13.45 27.57
CA LEU A 149 -16.57 12.53 26.45
C LEU A 149 -16.00 13.17 25.17
N GLY A 150 -16.39 14.42 24.88
CA GLY A 150 -15.81 15.20 23.77
C GLY A 150 -14.29 15.32 23.91
N TYR A 151 -13.82 15.76 25.07
CA TYR A 151 -12.40 15.90 25.37
C TYR A 151 -11.63 14.58 25.27
N TRP A 152 -12.17 13.48 25.80
CA TRP A 152 -11.59 12.14 25.73
C TRP A 152 -11.48 11.65 24.28
N THR A 153 -12.48 11.90 23.44
CA THR A 153 -12.41 11.53 22.02
C THR A 153 -11.33 12.32 21.27
N ALA A 154 -11.16 13.61 21.57
CA ALA A 154 -10.07 14.41 20.99
C ALA A 154 -8.70 13.88 21.43
N LEU A 155 -8.54 13.59 22.72
CA LEU A 155 -7.30 13.05 23.28
C LEU A 155 -6.95 11.67 22.70
N SER A 156 -7.93 10.79 22.58
CA SER A 156 -7.77 9.46 22.00
C SER A 156 -7.31 9.53 20.54
N ARG A 157 -7.94 10.40 19.73
CA ARG A 157 -7.52 10.62 18.33
C ARG A 157 -6.09 11.15 18.22
N ARG A 158 -5.69 12.07 19.10
CA ARG A 158 -4.30 12.59 19.14
C ARG A 158 -3.31 11.46 19.45
N ARG A 159 -3.59 10.65 20.48
CA ARG A 159 -2.75 9.50 20.85
C ARG A 159 -2.64 8.46 19.73
N LEU A 160 -3.73 8.15 19.05
CA LEU A 160 -3.73 7.23 17.91
C LEU A 160 -2.86 7.78 16.77
N ALA A 161 -3.02 9.07 16.43
CA ALA A 161 -2.21 9.71 15.39
C ALA A 161 -0.71 9.77 15.76
N GLU A 162 -0.38 10.05 17.03
CA GLU A 162 0.99 10.02 17.52
C GLU A 162 1.58 8.61 17.46
N SER A 163 0.81 7.59 17.88
CA SER A 163 1.25 6.20 17.80
C SER A 163 1.47 5.74 16.35
N GLN A 164 0.61 6.15 15.42
CA GLN A 164 0.80 5.88 13.99
C GLN A 164 2.09 6.52 13.47
N ARG A 165 2.34 7.80 13.79
CA ARG A 165 3.59 8.48 13.41
C ARG A 165 4.82 7.80 14.00
N MET A 166 4.77 7.36 15.25
CA MET A 166 5.89 6.64 15.89
C MET A 166 6.17 5.32 15.17
N ARG A 167 5.13 4.56 14.81
CA ARG A 167 5.28 3.31 14.04
C ARG A 167 5.87 3.53 12.65
N GLU A 168 5.47 4.60 11.96
CA GLU A 168 6.06 4.97 10.66
C GLU A 168 7.55 5.29 10.78
N VAL A 169 7.93 6.07 11.80
CA VAL A 169 9.34 6.40 12.07
C VAL A 169 10.15 5.15 12.43
N GLU A 170 9.60 4.28 13.27
CA GLU A 170 10.25 3.01 13.66
C GLU A 170 10.45 2.08 12.46
N ALA A 171 9.44 1.94 11.60
CA ALA A 171 9.55 1.15 10.38
C ALA A 171 10.62 1.70 9.41
N GLN A 172 10.71 3.03 9.25
CA GLN A 172 11.75 3.66 8.45
C GLN A 172 13.15 3.42 9.03
N LEU A 173 13.30 3.51 10.36
CA LEU A 173 14.54 3.22 11.06
C LEU A 173 14.96 1.76 10.90
N ALA A 174 14.01 0.81 11.02
CA ALA A 174 14.28 -0.61 10.81
C ALA A 174 14.76 -0.90 9.38
N VAL A 175 14.11 -0.32 8.37
CA VAL A 175 14.55 -0.44 6.96
C VAL A 175 15.95 0.15 6.75
N ALA A 176 16.23 1.32 7.34
CA ALA A 176 17.55 1.95 7.23
C ALA A 176 18.65 1.12 7.91
N GLN A 177 18.36 0.55 9.08
CA GLN A 177 19.28 -0.32 9.80
C GLN A 177 19.57 -1.60 9.02
N GLU A 178 18.55 -2.22 8.43
CA GLU A 178 18.72 -3.42 7.62
C GLU A 178 19.52 -3.12 6.35
N ARG A 179 19.24 -2.01 5.65
CA ARG A 179 20.05 -1.57 4.50
C ARG A 179 21.52 -1.36 4.89
N ALA A 180 21.78 -0.73 6.03
CA ALA A 180 23.14 -0.50 6.52
C ALA A 180 23.85 -1.79 6.96
N ARG A 181 23.11 -2.77 7.46
CA ARG A 181 23.62 -4.12 7.77
C ARG A 181 23.99 -4.85 6.49
N LEU A 182 23.08 -4.92 5.52
CA LEU A 182 23.32 -5.58 4.24
C LEU A 182 24.48 -4.95 3.47
N SER A 183 24.60 -3.62 3.46
CA SER A 183 25.75 -2.95 2.83
C SER A 183 27.10 -3.37 3.44
N ARG A 184 27.14 -3.64 4.76
CA ARG A 184 28.34 -4.15 5.42
C ARG A 184 28.62 -5.60 5.05
N GLU A 185 27.60 -6.46 5.05
CA GLU A 185 27.74 -7.86 4.63
C GLU A 185 28.21 -7.96 3.17
N LEU A 186 27.68 -7.12 2.27
CA LEU A 186 28.14 -6.99 0.88
C LEU A 186 29.60 -6.54 0.81
N HIS A 187 29.98 -5.52 1.58
CA HIS A 187 31.35 -5.02 1.61
C HIS A 187 32.33 -6.09 2.10
N ASP A 188 31.97 -6.85 3.13
CA ASP A 188 32.82 -7.91 3.69
C ASP A 188 33.05 -9.05 2.68
N ILE A 189 32.00 -9.48 1.95
CA ILE A 189 32.12 -10.52 0.91
C ILE A 189 33.04 -10.05 -0.22
N VAL A 190 32.86 -8.81 -0.69
CA VAL A 190 33.70 -8.23 -1.75
C VAL A 190 35.14 -8.11 -1.28
N ALA A 191 35.36 -7.48 -0.12
CA ALA A 191 36.69 -7.22 0.40
C ALA A 191 37.46 -8.53 0.64
N HIS A 192 36.80 -9.54 1.22
CA HIS A 192 37.42 -10.83 1.45
C HIS A 192 37.77 -11.55 0.14
N SER A 193 36.83 -11.61 -0.80
CA SER A 193 37.02 -12.29 -2.08
C SER A 193 38.11 -11.63 -2.92
N VAL A 194 38.15 -10.30 -2.98
CA VAL A 194 39.22 -9.54 -3.66
C VAL A 194 40.57 -9.80 -2.99
N THR A 195 40.63 -9.84 -1.66
CA THR A 195 41.88 -10.12 -0.93
C THR A 195 42.43 -11.51 -1.27
N VAL A 196 41.57 -12.53 -1.31
CA VAL A 196 41.97 -13.90 -1.70
C VAL A 196 42.45 -13.93 -3.15
N MET A 197 41.71 -13.30 -4.08
CA MET A 197 42.10 -13.25 -5.49
C MET A 197 43.47 -12.56 -5.69
N VAL A 198 43.71 -11.44 -5.00
CA VAL A 198 45.00 -10.72 -5.06
C VAL A 198 46.13 -11.57 -4.52
N LEU A 199 45.93 -12.25 -3.38
CA LEU A 199 46.95 -13.11 -2.77
C LEU A 199 47.30 -14.31 -3.65
N GLN A 200 46.29 -14.98 -4.22
CA GLN A 200 46.49 -16.12 -5.12
C GLN A 200 47.14 -15.70 -6.44
N SER A 201 46.74 -14.55 -6.99
CA SER A 201 47.36 -13.99 -8.19
C SER A 201 48.85 -13.65 -7.97
N ALA A 202 49.19 -13.05 -6.82
CA ALA A 202 50.57 -12.77 -6.45
C ALA A 202 51.40 -14.06 -6.26
N GLY A 203 50.79 -15.09 -5.67
CA GLY A 203 51.39 -16.42 -5.54
C GLY A 203 51.67 -17.06 -6.90
N ALA A 204 50.69 -17.06 -7.80
CA ALA A 204 50.81 -17.58 -9.16
C ALA A 204 51.95 -16.89 -9.93
N GLN A 205 52.08 -15.55 -9.84
CA GLN A 205 53.16 -14.81 -10.48
C GLN A 205 54.56 -15.23 -10.00
N ARG A 206 54.74 -15.54 -8.70
CA ARG A 206 56.04 -15.96 -8.17
C ARG A 206 56.48 -17.33 -8.65
N ILE A 207 55.53 -18.26 -8.83
CA ILE A 207 55.84 -19.65 -9.17
C ILE A 207 55.73 -19.94 -10.67
N LEU A 208 55.20 -19.02 -11.47
CA LEU A 208 54.95 -19.20 -12.91
C LEU A 208 56.16 -19.73 -13.69
N ARG A 209 57.38 -19.29 -13.32
CA ARG A 209 58.63 -19.71 -13.99
C ARG A 209 59.16 -21.06 -13.52
N THR A 210 58.82 -21.50 -12.31
CA THR A 210 59.34 -22.72 -11.67
C THR A 210 58.35 -23.87 -11.71
N ASP A 211 57.05 -23.60 -11.60
CA ASP A 211 55.96 -24.58 -11.64
C ASP A 211 54.75 -23.97 -12.36
N PRO A 212 54.73 -23.99 -13.71
CA PRO A 212 53.66 -23.41 -14.51
C PRO A 212 52.30 -24.05 -14.24
N GLN A 213 52.26 -25.34 -13.91
CA GLN A 213 51.01 -26.07 -13.68
C GLN A 213 50.33 -25.57 -12.40
N ARG A 214 51.08 -25.43 -11.30
CA ARG A 214 50.53 -24.81 -10.08
C ARG A 214 50.10 -23.37 -10.27
N ALA A 215 50.76 -22.61 -11.16
CA ALA A 215 50.34 -21.24 -11.47
C ALA A 215 48.98 -21.23 -12.19
N ILE A 216 48.75 -22.15 -13.11
CA ILE A 216 47.45 -22.33 -13.79
C ILE A 216 46.37 -22.74 -12.78
N ASP A 217 46.67 -23.67 -11.88
CA ASP A 217 45.71 -24.09 -10.83
C ASP A 217 45.31 -22.91 -9.92
N ALA A 218 46.28 -22.08 -9.52
CA ALA A 218 46.02 -20.88 -8.72
C ALA A 218 45.17 -19.85 -9.47
N LEU A 219 45.42 -19.61 -10.76
CA LEU A 219 44.59 -18.71 -11.57
C LEU A 219 43.17 -19.26 -11.81
N THR A 220 43.03 -20.58 -11.89
CA THR A 220 41.72 -21.25 -11.97
C THR A 220 40.92 -21.05 -10.67
N GLN A 221 41.59 -21.10 -9.52
CA GLN A 221 40.95 -20.76 -8.24
C GLN A 221 40.53 -19.29 -8.17
N VAL A 222 41.35 -18.35 -8.64
CA VAL A 222 40.99 -16.94 -8.74
C VAL A 222 39.71 -16.75 -9.56
N GLU A 223 39.57 -17.42 -10.71
CA GLU A 223 38.36 -17.38 -11.52
C GLU A 223 37.14 -17.94 -10.76
N ALA A 224 37.32 -19.09 -10.10
CA ALA A 224 36.26 -19.73 -9.32
C ALA A 224 35.77 -18.82 -8.16
N THR A 225 36.69 -18.22 -7.40
CA THR A 225 36.38 -17.27 -6.32
C THR A 225 35.66 -16.03 -6.86
N GLY A 226 36.09 -15.50 -8.01
CA GLY A 226 35.41 -14.38 -8.67
C GLY A 226 33.98 -14.71 -9.10
N ARG A 227 33.76 -15.87 -9.72
CA ARG A 227 32.43 -16.34 -10.09
C ARG A 227 31.53 -16.56 -8.88
N GLN A 228 32.07 -17.14 -7.80
CA GLN A 228 31.33 -17.36 -6.57
C GLN A 228 30.93 -16.03 -5.91
N ALA A 229 31.86 -15.09 -5.75
CA ALA A 229 31.58 -13.77 -5.16
C ALA A 229 30.50 -13.01 -5.94
N MET A 230 30.57 -13.02 -7.28
CA MET A 230 29.56 -12.38 -8.12
C MET A 230 28.18 -13.06 -8.03
N SER A 231 28.14 -14.38 -7.82
CA SER A 231 26.90 -15.13 -7.60
C SER A 231 26.26 -14.76 -6.25
N GLU A 232 27.06 -14.72 -5.19
CA GLU A 232 26.62 -14.34 -3.84
C GLU A 232 26.08 -12.90 -3.81
N LEU A 233 26.79 -11.96 -4.46
CA LEU A 233 26.33 -10.58 -4.61
C LEU A 233 25.00 -10.46 -5.36
N ARG A 234 24.86 -11.15 -6.50
CA ARG A 234 23.59 -11.13 -7.26
C ARG A 234 22.45 -11.71 -6.45
N ARG A 235 22.69 -12.77 -5.67
CA ARG A 235 21.68 -13.39 -4.82
C ARG A 235 21.28 -12.46 -3.67
N MET A 236 22.22 -11.74 -3.06
CA MET A 236 21.91 -10.76 -2.01
C MET A 236 21.19 -9.51 -2.57
N LEU A 237 21.60 -9.01 -3.73
CA LEU A 237 20.92 -7.89 -4.40
C LEU A 237 19.51 -8.26 -4.88
N ALA A 238 19.30 -9.51 -5.32
CA ALA A 238 17.97 -10.01 -5.68
C ALA A 238 16.99 -10.04 -4.48
N LEU A 239 17.51 -10.12 -3.24
CA LEU A 239 16.72 -10.07 -2.01
C LEU A 239 16.47 -8.63 -1.51
N GLN A 240 17.14 -7.62 -2.09
CA GLN A 240 17.10 -6.23 -1.61
C GLN A 240 16.05 -5.33 -2.23
N GLY A 241 15.39 -5.72 -3.32
CA GLY A 241 14.44 -4.84 -4.02
C GLY A 241 13.10 -4.72 -3.28
N PRO A 242 12.71 -3.55 -2.75
CA PRO A 242 11.33 -3.24 -2.40
C PRO A 242 10.50 -2.87 -3.65
N ASP A 243 11.11 -2.91 -4.84
CA ASP A 243 10.52 -2.50 -6.10
C ASP A 243 10.37 -3.72 -7.02
N GLY A 244 9.16 -4.28 -7.02
CA GLY A 244 8.55 -4.81 -8.23
C GLY A 244 8.12 -3.71 -9.20
N GLU A 245 8.67 -2.50 -9.09
CA GLU A 245 8.61 -1.51 -10.16
C GLU A 245 9.70 -1.82 -11.18
N ALA A 246 9.28 -2.46 -12.27
CA ALA A 246 9.86 -2.33 -13.59
C ALA A 246 11.32 -1.82 -13.65
N GLN A 247 12.29 -2.64 -13.24
CA GLN A 247 13.33 -2.89 -14.23
C GLN A 247 12.55 -3.43 -15.42
N ALA A 248 12.48 -2.67 -16.52
CA ALA A 248 11.92 -3.16 -17.77
C ALA A 248 12.63 -4.49 -18.04
N HIS A 249 11.98 -5.57 -17.61
CA HIS A 249 12.56 -6.88 -17.72
C HIS A 249 12.66 -7.11 -19.21
N PRO A 250 13.85 -7.46 -19.72
CA PRO A 250 14.04 -7.50 -21.16
C PRO A 250 13.00 -8.43 -21.76
N GLY A 251 12.26 -7.89 -22.72
CA GLY A 251 11.10 -8.49 -23.34
C GLY A 251 11.42 -8.92 -24.76
N LEU A 252 10.36 -9.06 -25.56
CA LEU A 252 10.51 -9.42 -26.98
C LEU A 252 11.18 -8.32 -27.79
N ASP A 253 10.97 -7.06 -27.40
CA ASP A 253 11.54 -5.89 -28.09
C ASP A 253 13.06 -5.83 -27.96
N ASP A 254 13.62 -6.39 -26.87
CA ASP A 254 15.06 -6.42 -26.60
C ASP A 254 15.79 -7.59 -27.30
N LEU A 255 15.07 -8.48 -27.99
CA LEU A 255 15.66 -9.65 -28.67
C LEU A 255 16.58 -9.24 -29.83
N GLY A 256 16.27 -8.14 -30.52
CA GLY A 256 17.12 -7.60 -31.59
C GLY A 256 18.51 -7.23 -31.06
N ASP A 257 18.54 -6.45 -29.96
CA ASP A 257 19.78 -6.02 -29.31
C ASP A 257 20.59 -7.20 -28.77
N LEU A 258 19.91 -8.23 -28.23
CA LEU A 258 20.54 -9.47 -27.79
C LEU A 258 21.22 -10.20 -28.96
N VAL A 259 20.53 -10.36 -30.08
CA VAL A 259 21.07 -11.00 -31.29
C VAL A 259 22.25 -10.20 -31.85
N ASP A 260 22.14 -8.88 -31.93
CA ASP A 260 23.19 -8.00 -32.42
C ASP A 260 24.42 -7.97 -31.48
N GLY A 261 24.20 -8.10 -30.18
CA GLY A 261 25.26 -8.35 -29.20
C GLY A 261 26.07 -9.61 -29.50
N VAL A 262 25.38 -10.71 -29.83
CA VAL A 262 26.02 -12.00 -30.18
C VAL A 262 26.66 -11.96 -31.56
N ARG A 263 26.07 -11.27 -32.55
CA ARG A 263 26.71 -11.08 -33.87
C ARG A 263 28.07 -10.40 -33.77
N ARG A 264 28.19 -9.41 -32.89
CA ARG A 264 29.46 -8.69 -32.65
C ARG A 264 30.58 -9.58 -32.10
N THR A 265 30.26 -10.75 -31.54
CA THR A 265 31.27 -11.72 -31.09
C THR A 265 31.76 -12.66 -32.20
N GLY A 266 31.28 -12.47 -33.43
CA GLY A 266 31.69 -13.24 -34.61
C GLY A 266 30.84 -14.48 -34.88
N VAL A 267 29.75 -14.68 -34.13
CA VAL A 267 28.80 -15.78 -34.39
C VAL A 267 27.80 -15.32 -35.47
N PRO A 268 27.67 -16.04 -36.60
CA PRO A 268 26.68 -15.71 -37.63
C PRO A 268 25.27 -16.08 -37.12
N VAL A 269 24.50 -15.06 -36.72
CA VAL A 269 23.12 -15.22 -36.24
C VAL A 269 22.13 -14.56 -37.19
N GLU A 270 21.10 -15.28 -37.62
CA GLU A 270 19.96 -14.74 -38.37
C GLU A 270 18.72 -14.70 -37.48
N MET A 271 17.95 -13.61 -37.51
CA MET A 271 16.69 -13.50 -36.79
C MET A 271 15.54 -13.34 -37.79
N VAL A 272 14.54 -14.20 -37.70
CA VAL A 272 13.38 -14.23 -38.60
C VAL A 272 12.10 -14.15 -37.76
N VAL A 273 11.20 -13.23 -38.12
CA VAL A 273 9.89 -13.09 -37.50
C VAL A 273 8.83 -13.46 -38.54
N GLU A 274 7.99 -14.44 -38.21
CA GLU A 274 6.92 -14.97 -39.06
C GLU A 274 5.57 -14.69 -38.39
N GLY A 275 4.62 -14.10 -39.13
CA GLY A 275 3.31 -13.67 -38.61
C GLY A 275 3.32 -12.26 -38.02
N GLU A 276 2.15 -11.79 -37.56
CA GLU A 276 1.99 -10.47 -36.94
C GLU A 276 2.27 -10.54 -35.42
N PRO A 277 3.19 -9.71 -34.89
CA PRO A 277 3.43 -9.62 -33.46
C PRO A 277 2.17 -9.22 -32.69
N LYS A 278 1.88 -9.97 -31.62
CA LYS A 278 0.74 -9.74 -30.74
C LYS A 278 1.21 -9.25 -29.37
N PRO A 279 0.41 -8.46 -28.64
CA PRO A 279 0.70 -8.13 -27.25
C PRO A 279 0.77 -9.41 -26.41
N VAL A 280 1.82 -9.57 -25.62
CA VAL A 280 2.00 -10.69 -24.68
C VAL A 280 2.15 -10.16 -23.26
N ASP A 281 1.86 -11.00 -22.27
CA ASP A 281 2.14 -10.69 -20.88
C ASP A 281 3.66 -10.46 -20.67
N PRO A 282 4.10 -9.49 -19.84
CA PRO A 282 5.52 -9.24 -19.57
C PRO A 282 6.29 -10.48 -19.11
N SER A 283 5.65 -11.40 -18.38
CA SER A 283 6.26 -12.66 -17.95
C SER A 283 6.55 -13.61 -19.12
N VAL A 284 5.68 -13.63 -20.14
CA VAL A 284 5.87 -14.38 -21.38
C VAL A 284 7.01 -13.77 -22.20
N GLY A 285 7.06 -12.43 -22.31
CA GLY A 285 8.14 -11.72 -22.98
C GLY A 285 9.51 -12.02 -22.35
N LEU A 286 9.60 -12.01 -21.02
CA LEU A 286 10.82 -12.36 -20.29
C LEU A 286 11.22 -13.83 -20.47
N ALA A 287 10.25 -14.75 -20.46
CA ALA A 287 10.52 -16.17 -20.70
C ALA A 287 11.11 -16.41 -22.09
N ALA A 288 10.56 -15.76 -23.12
CA ALA A 288 11.09 -15.79 -24.48
C ALA A 288 12.50 -15.21 -24.56
N TYR A 289 12.73 -14.03 -23.97
CA TYR A 289 14.05 -13.38 -23.94
C TYR A 289 15.12 -14.29 -23.33
N ARG A 290 14.82 -14.88 -22.16
CA ARG A 290 15.74 -15.80 -21.47
C ARG A 290 15.98 -17.08 -22.24
N ALA A 291 14.97 -17.60 -22.95
CA ALA A 291 15.14 -18.77 -23.78
C ALA A 291 16.11 -18.52 -24.95
N VAL A 292 15.96 -17.39 -25.64
CA VAL A 292 16.88 -17.00 -26.71
C VAL A 292 18.29 -16.76 -26.15
N GLN A 293 18.41 -16.05 -25.02
CA GLN A 293 19.71 -15.77 -24.38
C GLN A 293 20.47 -17.04 -24.02
N GLU A 294 19.81 -17.98 -23.36
CA GLU A 294 20.42 -19.26 -22.96
C GLU A 294 20.79 -20.10 -24.20
N ALA A 295 19.91 -20.14 -25.22
CA ALA A 295 20.17 -20.87 -26.45
C ALA A 295 21.36 -20.29 -27.25
N LEU A 296 21.45 -18.95 -27.37
CA LEU A 296 22.57 -18.27 -28.03
C LEU A 296 23.88 -18.44 -27.24
N THR A 297 23.80 -18.42 -25.91
CA THR A 297 24.97 -18.67 -25.06
C THR A 297 25.48 -20.10 -25.22
N ASN A 298 24.58 -21.08 -25.29
CA ASN A 298 24.93 -22.48 -25.51
C ASN A 298 25.47 -22.69 -26.93
N ALA A 299 24.89 -22.04 -27.94
CA ALA A 299 25.41 -22.01 -29.31
C ALA A 299 26.85 -21.48 -29.35
N ALA A 300 27.13 -20.33 -28.74
CA ALA A 300 28.46 -19.73 -28.70
C ALA A 300 29.49 -20.60 -27.97
N LYS A 301 29.07 -21.34 -26.94
CA LYS A 301 29.95 -22.24 -26.16
C LYS A 301 30.23 -23.57 -26.86
N HIS A 302 29.26 -24.13 -27.59
CA HIS A 302 29.27 -25.55 -27.96
C HIS A 302 29.26 -25.85 -29.46
N ALA A 303 28.81 -24.93 -30.31
CA ALA A 303 28.60 -25.24 -31.72
C ALA A 303 29.85 -25.15 -32.60
N GLY A 304 30.98 -24.66 -32.06
CA GLY A 304 32.20 -24.45 -32.84
C GLY A 304 32.18 -23.16 -33.66
N VAL A 305 33.36 -22.73 -34.11
CA VAL A 305 33.55 -21.46 -34.82
C VAL A 305 32.86 -21.50 -36.18
N GLY A 306 32.02 -20.50 -36.47
CA GLY A 306 31.36 -20.34 -37.77
C GLY A 306 30.04 -21.10 -37.95
N ALA A 307 29.51 -21.74 -36.90
CA ALA A 307 28.21 -22.40 -36.94
C ALA A 307 27.06 -21.37 -37.07
N ALA A 308 26.34 -21.44 -38.20
CA ALA A 308 25.19 -20.58 -38.46
C ALA A 308 24.06 -20.89 -37.48
N THR A 309 23.62 -19.85 -36.76
CA THR A 309 22.51 -19.92 -35.80
C THR A 309 21.33 -19.11 -36.33
N THR A 310 20.13 -19.69 -36.29
CA THR A 310 18.89 -19.02 -36.69
C THR A 310 17.96 -18.93 -35.50
N VAL A 311 17.51 -17.72 -35.17
CA VAL A 311 16.47 -17.43 -34.18
C VAL A 311 15.18 -17.12 -34.94
N ARG A 312 14.16 -17.95 -34.79
CA ARG A 312 12.87 -17.78 -35.46
C ARG A 312 11.77 -17.57 -34.45
N LEU A 313 11.00 -16.50 -34.61
CA LEU A 313 9.79 -16.21 -33.84
C LEU A 313 8.59 -16.41 -34.75
N MET A 314 7.73 -17.36 -34.41
CA MET A 314 6.51 -17.65 -35.18
C MET A 314 5.30 -17.28 -34.33
N TRP A 315 4.52 -16.31 -34.81
CA TRP A 315 3.30 -15.82 -34.19
C TRP A 315 2.10 -16.58 -34.73
N THR A 316 1.64 -17.59 -33.99
CA THR A 316 0.41 -18.34 -34.31
C THR A 316 -0.68 -18.04 -33.28
N ASP A 317 -1.38 -19.07 -32.79
CA ASP A 317 -2.21 -18.97 -31.58
C ASP A 317 -1.32 -18.84 -30.32
N ASP A 318 -0.12 -19.44 -30.37
CA ASP A 318 0.96 -19.32 -29.40
C ASP A 318 2.17 -18.60 -30.03
N LEU A 319 3.05 -18.05 -29.19
CA LEU A 319 4.36 -17.57 -29.61
C LEU A 319 5.33 -18.74 -29.57
N VAL A 320 5.83 -19.15 -30.74
CA VAL A 320 6.83 -20.21 -30.84
C VAL A 320 8.20 -19.61 -31.15
N VAL A 321 9.12 -19.74 -30.20
CA VAL A 321 10.52 -19.33 -30.33
C VAL A 321 11.36 -20.56 -30.65
N ARG A 322 12.02 -20.57 -31.80
CA ARG A 322 12.90 -21.65 -32.24
C ARG A 322 14.31 -21.12 -32.46
N VAL A 323 15.29 -21.67 -31.75
CA VAL A 323 16.70 -21.38 -31.95
C VAL A 323 17.38 -22.64 -32.48
N THR A 324 17.90 -22.56 -33.69
CA THR A 324 18.53 -23.67 -34.40
C THR A 324 19.98 -23.34 -34.67
N ASN A 325 20.87 -24.28 -34.40
CA ASN A 325 22.29 -24.15 -34.68
C ASN A 325 22.78 -25.30 -35.56
N ALA A 326 23.45 -24.98 -36.67
CA ALA A 326 24.03 -25.95 -37.59
C ALA A 326 25.38 -26.50 -37.09
N ILE A 327 25.83 -27.63 -37.65
CA ILE A 327 27.20 -28.13 -37.39
C ILE A 327 28.17 -27.34 -38.29
N PRO A 328 29.39 -26.98 -37.84
CA PRO A 328 30.41 -26.42 -38.70
C PRO A 328 30.75 -27.36 -39.87
N LEU A 329 31.01 -26.81 -41.05
CA LEU A 329 31.42 -27.55 -42.24
C LEU A 329 32.77 -28.28 -42.10
N GLN A 330 33.53 -28.03 -41.02
CA GLN A 330 34.83 -28.66 -40.74
C GLN A 330 35.04 -28.88 -39.24
N ALA A 331 34.72 -30.07 -38.72
CA ALA A 331 35.45 -30.73 -37.61
C ALA A 331 34.94 -32.17 -37.36
N PRO A 332 35.81 -33.08 -36.88
CA PRO A 332 35.57 -34.52 -36.83
C PRO A 332 34.65 -34.93 -35.67
N SER A 333 34.09 -36.12 -35.83
CA SER A 333 33.15 -36.80 -34.95
C SER A 333 33.73 -37.22 -33.60
N THR A 334 34.13 -36.30 -32.72
CA THR A 334 34.46 -36.66 -31.33
C THR A 334 34.21 -35.52 -30.35
N SER A 335 33.16 -35.64 -29.54
CA SER A 335 33.24 -35.63 -28.06
C SER A 335 31.86 -35.49 -27.45
N ARG A 336 31.41 -36.56 -26.78
CA ARG A 336 30.37 -36.50 -25.76
C ARG A 336 30.94 -35.72 -24.57
N ALA A 337 30.58 -34.45 -24.44
CA ALA A 337 30.72 -33.73 -23.18
C ALA A 337 29.35 -33.16 -22.81
N LEU A 338 28.74 -33.80 -21.81
CA LEU A 338 27.50 -33.38 -21.17
C LEU A 338 27.64 -31.92 -20.71
N SER A 339 27.02 -31.00 -21.44
CA SER A 339 26.61 -29.72 -20.87
C SER A 339 25.78 -30.04 -19.64
N THR A 340 26.25 -29.62 -18.47
CA THR A 340 25.53 -29.75 -17.19
C THR A 340 24.11 -29.23 -17.38
N GLY A 341 23.12 -30.13 -17.40
CA GLY A 341 21.72 -29.87 -17.78
C GLY A 341 20.94 -28.90 -16.88
N HIS A 342 21.63 -28.16 -15.99
CA HIS A 342 21.05 -27.20 -15.06
C HIS A 342 20.48 -25.96 -15.76
N GLY A 343 21.11 -25.47 -16.84
CA GLY A 343 20.63 -24.29 -17.58
C GLY A 343 19.28 -24.53 -18.26
N LEU A 344 19.15 -25.67 -18.96
CA LEU A 344 17.91 -26.08 -19.63
C LEU A 344 16.83 -26.55 -18.65
N LEU A 345 17.20 -27.17 -17.52
CA LEU A 345 16.23 -27.56 -16.48
C LEU A 345 15.57 -26.32 -15.85
N GLY A 346 16.37 -25.34 -15.42
CA GLY A 346 15.82 -24.10 -14.86
C GLY A 346 15.03 -23.28 -15.88
N LEU A 347 15.39 -23.37 -17.17
CA LEU A 347 14.62 -22.72 -18.24
C LEU A 347 13.27 -23.43 -18.48
N ARG A 348 13.22 -24.77 -18.43
CA ARG A 348 11.95 -25.53 -18.48
C ARG A 348 11.00 -25.15 -17.36
N GLU A 349 11.50 -25.08 -16.13
CA GLU A 349 10.69 -24.70 -14.97
C GLU A 349 10.08 -23.30 -15.14
N ARG A 350 10.86 -22.33 -15.60
CA ARG A 350 10.38 -20.96 -15.85
C ARG A 350 9.38 -20.87 -17.00
N VAL A 351 9.59 -21.61 -18.08
CA VAL A 351 8.64 -21.68 -19.21
C VAL A 351 7.33 -22.34 -18.77
N ALA A 352 7.38 -23.37 -17.93
CA ALA A 352 6.19 -24.04 -17.41
C ALA A 352 5.34 -23.12 -16.49
N VAL A 353 5.98 -22.23 -15.72
CA VAL A 353 5.28 -21.26 -14.85
C VAL A 353 4.37 -20.33 -15.64
N VAL A 354 4.76 -19.95 -16.87
CA VAL A 354 3.94 -19.11 -17.75
C VAL A 354 3.02 -19.93 -18.67
N GLY A 355 2.82 -21.22 -18.39
CA GLY A 355 1.97 -22.12 -19.18
C GLY A 355 2.58 -22.56 -20.51
N GLY A 356 3.87 -22.32 -20.73
CA GLY A 356 4.58 -22.71 -21.94
C GLY A 356 5.20 -24.10 -21.88
N ARG A 357 5.79 -24.53 -23.00
CA ARG A 357 6.53 -25.79 -23.12
C ARG A 357 7.88 -25.56 -23.79
N LEU A 358 8.92 -26.24 -23.28
CA LEU A 358 10.27 -26.19 -23.86
C LEU A 358 10.76 -27.58 -24.25
N GLU A 359 11.20 -27.68 -25.49
CA GLU A 359 11.84 -28.85 -26.07
C GLU A 359 13.25 -28.49 -26.54
N ALA A 360 14.22 -29.33 -26.25
CA ALA A 360 15.61 -29.11 -26.64
C ALA A 360 16.25 -30.45 -27.00
N GLY A 361 16.92 -30.52 -28.15
CA GLY A 361 17.46 -31.77 -28.67
C GLY A 361 18.32 -31.59 -29.91
N HIS A 362 19.00 -32.68 -30.29
CA HIS A 362 19.73 -32.76 -31.55
C HIS A 362 18.74 -32.93 -32.70
N ARG A 363 19.09 -32.41 -33.88
CA ARG A 363 18.29 -32.59 -35.10
C ARG A 363 18.82 -33.78 -35.90
N ASP A 364 17.93 -34.44 -36.62
CA ASP A 364 18.28 -35.58 -37.51
C ASP A 364 19.23 -35.17 -38.64
N GLU A 365 19.10 -33.92 -39.11
CA GLU A 365 19.96 -33.29 -40.12
C GLU A 365 21.30 -32.77 -39.54
N GLY A 366 21.53 -32.99 -38.24
CA GLY A 366 22.66 -32.44 -37.50
C GLY A 366 22.38 -31.10 -36.83
N GLY A 367 23.12 -30.82 -35.76
CA GLY A 367 23.01 -29.59 -34.99
C GLY A 367 22.08 -29.70 -33.78
N TYR A 368 21.77 -28.57 -33.16
CA TYR A 368 20.98 -28.50 -31.93
C TYR A 368 19.83 -27.51 -32.09
N GLN A 369 18.67 -27.86 -31.56
CA GLN A 369 17.48 -27.01 -31.59
C GLN A 369 16.88 -26.86 -30.20
N VAL A 370 16.51 -25.63 -29.87
CA VAL A 370 15.66 -25.30 -28.73
C VAL A 370 14.36 -24.72 -29.28
N THR A 371 13.23 -25.27 -28.87
CA THR A 371 11.89 -24.79 -29.24
C THR A 371 11.10 -24.51 -27.97
N VAL A 372 10.56 -23.30 -27.88
CA VAL A 372 9.72 -22.85 -26.76
C VAL A 372 8.38 -22.39 -27.32
N SER A 373 7.29 -22.96 -26.85
CA SER A 373 5.92 -22.50 -27.14
C SER A 373 5.36 -21.78 -25.91
N LEU A 374 4.89 -20.55 -26.09
CA LEU A 374 4.40 -19.69 -25.02
C LEU A 374 3.00 -19.17 -25.37
N PRO A 375 2.05 -19.13 -24.42
CA PRO A 375 0.71 -18.64 -24.71
C PRO A 375 0.72 -17.12 -24.97
N VAL A 376 0.03 -16.67 -26.03
CA VAL A 376 -0.09 -15.24 -26.36
C VAL A 376 -1.19 -14.55 -25.54
N VAL A 377 -2.17 -15.33 -25.06
CA VAL A 377 -3.25 -14.86 -24.18
C VAL A 377 -3.10 -15.56 -22.83
N ALA A 378 -2.98 -14.79 -21.75
CA ALA A 378 -3.01 -15.34 -20.39
C ALA A 378 -4.35 -16.08 -20.19
N ARG A 379 -4.28 -17.37 -19.83
CA ARG A 379 -5.46 -18.14 -19.42
C ARG A 379 -5.74 -17.96 -17.94
#